data_AF-A0A0Q5VXJ0-F1
#
_entry.id   AF-A0A0Q5VXJ0-F1
#
_cell.length_a   1.000
_cell.length_b   1.000
_cell.length_c   1.000
_cell.angle_alpha   90.00
_cell.angle_beta   90.00
_cell.angle_gamma   90.00
#
_symmetry.space_group_name_H-M   'P 1'
#
loop_
_entity.id
_entity.type
_entity.pdbx_description
1 polymer ?
#
loop_
_entity_poly.entity_id
_entity_poly.type
_entity_poly.pdbx_seq_one_letter_code
_entity_poly.pdbx_strand_id
1 'polypeptide(L)'
;MKSSFLVCIILATVFILNVSGNSNSSSSEDELDSPVGVVLTRSKTTSRKSQTCRRSVQKNCSSSTKTCARLGRANICQAFKNDCDRQLSNCGAKKFYRKVSLVLCRGLPIDVLRPCGSGQSIAKGP
;
A
#
# COMPACT_ATOMS: atom_id res chain seq x y z
N MET A 1 -4.97 -25.28 46.85
CA MET A 1 -4.34 -25.93 45.68
C MET A 1 -5.44 -26.55 44.81
N LYS A 2 -5.97 -25.85 43.80
CA LYS A 2 -7.03 -26.33 42.85
C LYS A 2 -7.33 -25.25 41.80
N SER A 3 -6.32 -24.70 41.11
CA SER A 3 -6.58 -23.82 39.94
C SER A 3 -5.62 -24.06 38.78
N SER A 4 -4.69 -25.01 38.90
CA SER A 4 -3.64 -25.23 37.90
C SER A 4 -4.00 -26.19 36.76
N PHE A 5 -5.17 -26.85 36.80
CA PHE A 5 -5.52 -27.88 35.82
C PHE A 5 -6.32 -27.37 34.60
N LEU A 6 -6.92 -26.18 34.66
CA LEU A 6 -7.74 -25.66 33.56
C LEU A 6 -6.91 -24.99 32.44
N VAL A 7 -5.71 -24.49 32.76
CA VAL A 7 -4.86 -23.79 31.78
C VAL A 7 -4.22 -24.77 30.78
N CYS A 8 -3.94 -26.01 31.19
CA CYS A 8 -3.30 -27.01 30.33
C CYS A 8 -4.23 -27.57 29.24
N ILE A 9 -5.55 -27.63 29.46
CA ILE A 9 -6.49 -28.14 28.46
C ILE A 9 -6.67 -27.16 27.29
N ILE A 10 -6.57 -25.86 27.55
CA ILE A 10 -6.76 -24.82 26.53
C ILE A 10 -5.59 -24.75 25.55
N LEU A 11 -4.37 -25.09 25.97
CA LEU A 11 -3.19 -25.07 25.09
C LEU A 11 -3.14 -26.27 24.14
N ALA A 12 -3.75 -27.41 24.49
CA ALA A 12 -3.75 -28.60 23.63
C ALA A 12 -4.68 -28.49 22.42
N THR A 13 -5.79 -27.75 22.52
CA THR A 13 -6.77 -27.63 21.42
C THR A 13 -6.31 -26.68 20.31
N VAL A 14 -5.47 -25.69 20.62
CA VAL A 14 -4.97 -24.74 19.61
C VAL A 14 -3.91 -25.38 18.70
N PHE A 15 -3.17 -26.39 19.18
CA PHE A 15 -2.13 -27.05 18.39
C PHE A 15 -2.67 -28.07 17.38
N ILE A 16 -3.85 -28.67 17.62
CA ILE A 16 -4.42 -29.70 16.73
C ILE A 16 -5.09 -29.10 15.49
N LEU A 17 -5.50 -27.83 15.51
CA LEU A 17 -6.14 -27.18 14.35
C LEU A 17 -5.18 -26.67 13.27
N ASN A 18 -3.85 -26.78 13.45
CA ASN A 18 -2.87 -26.37 12.44
C ASN A 18 -2.18 -27.54 11.72
N VAL A 19 -2.55 -28.79 12.02
CA VAL A 19 -2.01 -30.01 11.41
C VAL A 19 -3.18 -30.86 10.89
N SER A 20 -3.90 -30.38 9.88
CA SER A 20 -4.69 -31.22 8.97
C SER A 20 -5.29 -30.36 7.86
N GLY A 21 -4.66 -30.41 6.70
CA GLY A 21 -5.14 -29.76 5.49
C GLY A 21 -4.29 -30.10 4.27
N ASN A 22 -3.66 -31.29 4.26
CA ASN A 22 -3.20 -31.89 3.01
C ASN A 22 -4.41 -32.59 2.39
N SER A 23 -4.99 -31.99 1.37
CA SER A 23 -5.85 -32.69 0.42
C SER A 23 -5.59 -32.09 -0.95
N ASN A 24 -4.90 -32.86 -1.79
CA ASN A 24 -4.97 -32.69 -3.23
C ASN A 24 -6.45 -32.71 -3.65
N SER A 25 -6.87 -31.73 -4.44
CA SER A 25 -7.92 -31.94 -5.43
C SER A 25 -7.74 -30.93 -6.57
N SER A 26 -7.28 -31.50 -7.68
CA SER A 26 -7.53 -31.02 -9.04
C SER A 26 -9.02 -31.24 -9.35
N SER A 27 -9.72 -30.23 -9.86
CA SER A 27 -10.95 -30.30 -10.68
C SER A 27 -11.61 -28.90 -10.65
N SER A 28 -11.59 -28.18 -11.77
CA SER A 28 -12.65 -28.11 -12.80
C SER A 28 -13.71 -27.05 -12.47
N GLU A 29 -13.91 -26.22 -13.48
CA GLU A 29 -15.01 -25.31 -13.86
C GLU A 29 -16.35 -25.25 -13.07
N ASP A 30 -16.99 -24.07 -13.25
CA ASP A 30 -18.42 -23.74 -13.08
C ASP A 30 -18.96 -23.69 -11.62
N GLU A 31 -19.97 -22.93 -11.20
CA GLU A 31 -20.82 -21.86 -11.72
C GLU A 31 -21.67 -21.39 -10.50
N LEU A 32 -21.99 -20.09 -10.47
CA LEU A 32 -23.04 -19.34 -9.73
C LEU A 32 -23.27 -19.36 -8.19
N ASP A 33 -23.55 -18.13 -7.73
CA ASP A 33 -24.51 -17.70 -6.69
C ASP A 33 -24.15 -17.71 -5.19
N SER A 34 -23.58 -16.59 -4.69
CA SER A 34 -23.98 -15.99 -3.38
C SER A 34 -23.31 -14.62 -3.12
N PRO A 35 -24.03 -13.55 -2.70
CA PRO A 35 -23.51 -12.18 -2.64
C PRO A 35 -22.88 -11.78 -1.29
N VAL A 36 -22.29 -12.72 -0.53
CA VAL A 36 -21.64 -12.42 0.76
C VAL A 36 -20.10 -12.48 0.70
N GLY A 37 -19.53 -13.06 -0.37
CA GLY A 37 -18.07 -13.28 -0.52
C GLY A 37 -17.27 -12.13 -1.15
N VAL A 38 -17.91 -11.05 -1.60
CA VAL A 38 -17.27 -10.03 -2.46
C VAL A 38 -16.28 -9.14 -1.69
N VAL A 39 -16.47 -8.92 -0.39
CA VAL A 39 -15.63 -7.98 0.38
C VAL A 39 -14.27 -8.59 0.76
N LEU A 40 -14.24 -9.88 1.13
CA LEU A 40 -13.02 -10.59 1.52
C LEU A 40 -12.14 -10.93 0.31
N THR A 41 -12.75 -11.30 -0.82
CA THR A 41 -12.05 -11.55 -2.09
C THR A 41 -11.46 -10.26 -2.67
N ARG A 42 -12.17 -9.13 -2.59
CA ARG A 42 -11.67 -7.80 -3.02
C ARG A 42 -10.50 -7.30 -2.15
N SER A 43 -10.56 -7.52 -0.84
CA SER A 43 -9.49 -7.12 0.09
C SER A 43 -8.23 -7.97 -0.11
N LYS A 44 -8.37 -9.28 -0.34
CA LYS A 44 -7.24 -10.19 -0.60
C LYS A 44 -6.56 -9.91 -1.95
N THR A 45 -7.34 -9.59 -2.99
CA THR A 45 -6.81 -9.28 -4.33
C THR A 45 -6.12 -7.92 -4.39
N THR A 46 -6.67 -6.87 -3.75
CA THR A 46 -6.00 -5.56 -3.64
C THR A 46 -4.71 -5.62 -2.83
N SER A 47 -4.69 -6.39 -1.74
CA SER A 47 -3.47 -6.63 -0.96
C SER A 47 -2.38 -7.28 -1.80
N ARG A 48 -2.69 -8.36 -2.54
CA ARG A 48 -1.72 -9.05 -3.42
C ARG A 48 -1.19 -8.11 -4.52
N LYS A 49 -2.06 -7.36 -5.19
CA LYS A 49 -1.66 -6.38 -6.23
C LYS A 49 -0.73 -5.30 -5.68
N SER A 50 -1.05 -4.75 -4.51
CA SER A 50 -0.21 -3.73 -3.87
C SER A 50 1.19 -4.27 -3.52
N GLN A 51 1.27 -5.52 -3.07
CA GLN A 51 2.54 -6.17 -2.72
C GLN A 51 3.41 -6.45 -3.95
N THR A 52 2.81 -6.92 -5.05
CA THR A 52 3.51 -7.11 -6.33
C THR A 52 4.03 -5.78 -6.86
N CYS A 53 3.24 -4.71 -6.80
CA CYS A 53 3.66 -3.37 -7.19
C CYS A 53 4.87 -2.90 -6.37
N ARG A 54 4.82 -3.01 -5.03
CA ARG A 54 5.93 -2.61 -4.16
C ARG A 54 7.23 -3.34 -4.50
N ARG A 55 7.17 -4.66 -4.69
CA ARG A 55 8.33 -5.48 -5.08
C ARG A 55 8.88 -5.07 -6.44
N SER A 56 8.00 -4.80 -7.41
CA SER A 56 8.39 -4.36 -8.75
C SER A 56 9.10 -3.01 -8.73
N VAL A 57 8.57 -2.04 -8.00
CA VAL A 57 9.20 -0.71 -7.86
C VAL A 57 10.53 -0.82 -7.12
N GLN A 58 10.59 -1.55 -6.02
CA GLN A 58 11.84 -1.72 -5.25
C GLN A 58 12.93 -2.38 -6.10
N LYS A 59 12.60 -3.40 -6.90
CA LYS A 59 13.54 -4.09 -7.78
C LYS A 59 14.13 -3.16 -8.86
N ASN A 60 13.35 -2.21 -9.37
CA ASN A 60 13.75 -1.30 -10.45
C ASN A 60 14.11 0.10 -9.94
N CYS A 61 14.26 0.28 -8.63
CA CYS A 61 14.53 1.58 -8.05
C CYS A 61 16.01 1.95 -8.21
N SER A 62 16.29 2.88 -9.11
CA SER A 62 17.62 3.48 -9.30
C SER A 62 17.64 5.00 -9.08
N SER A 63 16.47 5.63 -8.90
CA SER A 63 16.36 7.08 -8.76
C SER A 63 16.71 7.51 -7.34
N SER A 64 17.67 8.43 -7.22
CA SER A 64 18.01 9.14 -5.98
C SER A 64 17.60 10.62 -6.01
N THR A 65 17.05 11.07 -7.13
CA THR A 65 16.74 12.48 -7.38
C THR A 65 15.35 12.84 -6.89
N LYS A 66 15.24 13.95 -6.15
CA LYS A 66 13.97 14.53 -5.71
C LYS A 66 12.99 14.59 -6.88
N THR A 67 11.74 14.19 -6.65
CA THR A 67 10.68 14.33 -7.66
C THR A 67 9.49 15.12 -7.13
N CYS A 68 8.74 15.72 -8.05
CA CYS A 68 7.49 16.39 -7.75
C CYS A 68 6.34 15.61 -8.40
N ALA A 69 5.25 15.45 -7.68
CA ALA A 69 4.06 14.84 -8.24
C ALA A 69 2.79 15.55 -7.78
N ARG A 70 1.80 15.59 -8.68
CA ARG A 70 0.45 16.11 -8.43
C ARG A 70 -0.47 14.98 -8.01
N LEU A 71 -1.27 15.22 -6.96
CA LEU A 71 -2.25 14.26 -6.46
C LEU A 71 -3.55 14.34 -7.29
N GLY A 72 -3.83 13.27 -8.03
CA GLY A 72 -5.04 13.14 -8.85
C GLY A 72 -5.20 14.28 -9.85
N ARG A 73 -6.39 14.90 -9.85
CA ARG A 73 -6.74 16.06 -10.69
C ARG A 73 -6.70 17.40 -9.95
N ALA A 74 -6.51 17.40 -8.63
CA ALA A 74 -6.46 18.63 -7.84
C ALA A 74 -5.14 19.38 -8.07
N ASN A 75 -5.11 20.69 -7.80
CA ASN A 75 -3.87 21.47 -7.83
C ASN A 75 -3.01 21.29 -6.57
N ILE A 76 -2.89 20.05 -6.08
CA ILE A 76 -2.12 19.70 -4.89
C ILE A 76 -0.89 18.90 -5.33
N CYS A 77 0.28 19.36 -4.93
CA CYS A 77 1.56 18.73 -5.20
C CYS A 77 2.22 18.23 -3.91
N GLN A 78 3.05 17.20 -4.06
CA GLN A 78 3.91 16.67 -3.01
C GLN A 78 5.30 16.46 -3.61
N ALA A 79 6.32 16.89 -2.86
CA ALA A 79 7.69 16.53 -3.15
C ALA A 79 8.00 15.15 -2.57
N PHE A 80 8.63 14.30 -3.35
CA PHE A 80 9.11 12.98 -2.93
C PHE A 80 10.63 12.98 -2.90
N LYS A 81 11.20 12.23 -1.95
CA LYS A 81 12.65 12.06 -1.85
C LYS A 81 13.25 11.53 -3.15
N ASN A 82 12.56 10.59 -3.81
CA ASN A 82 12.94 10.10 -5.15
C ASN A 82 11.72 9.65 -5.99
N ASP A 83 11.97 9.18 -7.23
CA ASP A 83 10.92 8.68 -8.11
C ASP A 83 10.28 7.38 -7.58
N CYS A 84 11.05 6.56 -6.87
CA CYS A 84 10.60 5.29 -6.33
C CYS A 84 9.58 5.49 -5.21
N ASP A 85 9.78 6.44 -4.31
CA ASP A 85 8.83 6.76 -3.23
C ASP A 85 7.47 7.24 -3.78
N ARG A 86 7.50 7.99 -4.89
CA ARG A 86 6.28 8.34 -5.62
C ARG A 86 5.60 7.09 -6.18
N GLN A 87 6.34 6.20 -6.84
CA GLN A 87 5.79 4.97 -7.40
C GLN A 87 5.26 4.02 -6.32
N LEU A 88 5.95 3.89 -5.18
CA LEU A 88 5.48 3.15 -4.00
C LEU A 88 4.15 3.70 -3.49
N SER A 89 4.01 5.03 -3.47
CA SER A 89 2.77 5.69 -3.06
C SER A 89 1.59 5.39 -4.01
N ASN A 90 1.88 5.10 -5.28
CA ASN A 90 0.88 4.68 -6.27
C ASN A 90 0.52 3.19 -6.21
N CYS A 91 1.24 2.37 -5.44
CA CYS A 91 0.90 0.95 -5.31
C CYS A 91 -0.39 0.70 -4.50
N GLY A 92 -0.90 1.73 -3.79
CA GLY A 92 -2.19 1.68 -3.11
C GLY A 92 -3.33 2.21 -3.97
N ALA A 93 -4.57 1.84 -3.63
CA ALA A 93 -5.76 2.27 -4.38
C ALA A 93 -6.28 3.68 -4.01
N LYS A 94 -5.76 4.30 -2.94
CA LYS A 94 -6.35 5.52 -2.35
C LYS A 94 -5.79 6.83 -2.91
N LYS A 95 -4.55 6.84 -3.37
CA LYS A 95 -3.85 8.05 -3.82
C LYS A 95 -3.15 7.74 -5.13
N PHE A 96 -3.30 8.64 -6.10
CA PHE A 96 -2.63 8.56 -7.38
C PHE A 96 -1.83 9.83 -7.61
N TYR A 97 -0.52 9.68 -7.74
CA TYR A 97 0.43 10.75 -7.97
C TYR A 97 0.93 10.71 -9.41
N ARG A 98 0.71 11.79 -10.16
CA ARG A 98 1.27 11.99 -11.49
C ARG A 98 2.55 12.79 -11.38
N LYS A 99 3.66 12.29 -11.93
CA LYS A 99 4.93 13.04 -12.02
C LYS A 99 4.70 14.36 -12.76
N VAL A 100 5.22 15.45 -12.22
CA VAL A 100 5.18 16.78 -12.83
C VAL A 100 6.55 17.46 -12.71
N SER A 101 6.69 18.65 -13.29
CA SER A 101 7.92 19.45 -13.21
C SER A 101 8.27 19.78 -11.75
N LEU A 102 9.57 19.70 -11.42
CA LEU A 102 10.11 20.04 -10.10
C LEU A 102 9.82 21.49 -9.69
N VAL A 103 9.64 22.40 -10.65
CA VAL A 103 9.31 23.80 -10.41
C VAL A 103 8.04 23.95 -9.58
N LEU A 104 7.05 23.06 -9.77
CA LEU A 104 5.79 23.08 -9.02
C LEU A 104 5.94 22.68 -7.55
N CYS A 105 7.03 22.02 -7.17
CA CYS A 105 7.35 21.68 -5.78
C CYS A 105 8.55 22.48 -5.24
N ARG A 106 8.96 23.56 -5.91
CA ARG A 106 10.06 24.41 -5.42
C ARG A 106 9.68 24.99 -4.06
N GLY A 107 10.56 24.81 -3.08
CA GLY A 107 10.31 25.23 -1.69
C GLY A 107 9.29 24.39 -0.91
N LEU A 108 8.73 23.33 -1.49
CA LEU A 108 7.89 22.39 -0.74
C LEU A 108 8.77 21.41 0.07
N PRO A 109 8.43 21.17 1.34
CA PRO A 109 9.04 20.09 2.12
C PRO A 109 8.67 18.72 1.52
N ILE A 110 9.55 17.75 1.74
CA ILE A 110 9.34 16.37 1.31
C ILE A 110 8.14 15.79 2.07
N ASP A 111 7.31 15.03 1.37
CA ASP A 111 6.14 14.32 1.89
C ASP A 111 5.01 15.18 2.47
N VAL A 112 5.00 16.47 2.15
CA VAL A 112 3.93 17.39 2.53
C VAL A 112 3.10 17.78 1.31
N LEU A 113 1.77 17.62 1.42
CA LEU A 113 0.80 18.06 0.43
C LEU A 113 0.60 19.58 0.53
N ARG A 114 0.84 20.30 -0.56
CA ARG A 114 0.62 21.74 -0.66
C ARG A 114 0.07 22.11 -2.03
N PRO A 115 -0.57 23.28 -2.21
CA PRO A 115 -0.89 23.78 -3.54
C PRO A 115 0.37 23.82 -4.42
N CYS A 116 0.27 23.32 -5.65
CA CYS A 116 1.41 23.35 -6.57
C CYS A 116 1.88 24.80 -6.79
N GLY A 117 3.19 25.03 -6.70
CA GLY A 117 3.81 26.35 -6.87
C GLY A 117 3.85 27.22 -5.61
N SER A 118 3.25 26.79 -4.48
CA SER A 118 3.14 27.64 -3.29
C SER A 118 4.47 27.91 -2.58
N GLY A 119 5.48 27.05 -2.72
CA GLY A 119 6.76 27.20 -2.01
C GLY A 119 7.69 28.28 -2.57
N GLN A 120 7.31 28.93 -3.68
CA GLN A 120 8.05 30.06 -4.24
C GLN A 120 7.86 31.36 -3.44
N SER A 121 6.81 31.43 -2.60
CA SER A 121 6.50 32.60 -1.77
C SER A 121 7.50 32.87 -0.64
N ILE A 122 8.33 31.89 -0.28
CA ILE A 122 9.30 32.00 0.84
C ILE A 122 10.62 32.64 0.37
N ALA A 123 10.89 32.68 -0.94
CA ALA A 123 12.15 33.19 -1.50
C ALA A 123 12.09 34.66 -1.98
N LYS A 124 11.01 35.39 -1.68
CA LYS A 124 10.90 36.84 -1.88
C LYS A 124 10.88 37.53 -0.50
N GLY A 125 12.02 37.49 0.18
CA GLY A 125 12.34 38.48 1.22
C GLY A 125 12.92 39.74 0.56
N PRO A 126 12.74 40.92 1.16
CA PRO A 126 13.10 42.23 0.60
C PRO A 126 14.57 42.37 0.22
#